data_AF-A0A3Q9IEE1-F1
#
_entry.id   AF-A0A3Q9IEE1-F1
#
_cell.length_a   1.000
_cell.length_b   1.000
_cell.length_c   1.000
_cell.angle_alpha   90.00
_cell.angle_beta   90.00
_cell.angle_gamma   90.00
#
_symmetry.space_group_name_H-M   'P 1'
#
loop_
_entity.id
_entity.type
_entity.pdbx_description
1 polymer ?
#
loop_
_entity_poly.entity_id
_entity_poly.type
_entity_poly.pdbx_seq_one_letter_code
_entity_poly.pdbx_strand_id
1 'polypeptide(L)' 'MMNDSPRTMLRYLLMLIVFIIAMTLVITGQKSIGPAGLSTMLIGLGLLVGLLWFYNRQYK' A
#
# COMPACT_ATOMS: atom_id res chain seq x y z
N MET A 1 -7.41 1.59 -26.84
CA MET A 1 -6.39 0.53 -26.98
C MET A 1 -5.43 0.66 -25.82
N MET A 2 -5.41 -0.33 -24.91
CA MET A 2 -4.48 -0.36 -23.80
C MET A 2 -3.10 -0.70 -24.37
N ASN A 3 -2.13 0.20 -24.25
CA ASN A 3 -0.75 -0.08 -24.65
C ASN A 3 -0.13 -0.92 -23.53
N ASP A 4 -0.31 -2.24 -23.62
CA ASP A 4 0.13 -3.24 -22.64
C ASP A 4 1.65 -3.42 -22.68
N SER A 5 2.37 -2.34 -22.36
CA SER A 5 3.78 -2.43 -22.05
C SER A 5 3.92 -3.30 -20.79
N PRO A 6 4.72 -4.39 -20.80
CA PRO A 6 4.87 -5.30 -19.66
C PRO A 6 5.31 -4.59 -18.37
N ARG A 7 5.98 -3.43 -18.53
CA ARG A 7 6.37 -2.53 -17.45
C ARG A 7 5.18 -1.91 -16.70
N THR A 8 4.08 -1.64 -17.38
CA THR A 8 2.86 -1.07 -16.78
C THR A 8 2.12 -2.11 -15.96
N MET A 9 2.00 -3.33 -16.48
CA MET A 9 1.39 -4.46 -15.75
C MET A 9 2.19 -4.80 -14.50
N LEU A 10 3.53 -4.82 -14.60
CA LEU A 10 4.42 -5.04 -13.45
C LEU A 10 4.26 -3.95 -12.38
N ARG A 11 4.14 -2.69 -12.78
CA ARG A 11 3.92 -1.58 -11.82
C ARG A 11 2.61 -1.74 -11.05
N TYR A 12 1.51 -2.05 -11.73
CA TYR A 12 0.23 -2.28 -11.05
C TYR A 12 0.26 -3.50 -10.14
N LEU A 13 0.94 -4.58 -10.55
CA LEU A 13 1.13 -5.76 -9.72
C LEU A 13 1.92 -5.43 -8.44
N LEU A 14 3.01 -4.66 -8.56
CA LEU A 14 3.80 -4.21 -7.41
C LEU A 14 2.97 -3.32 -6.47
N MET A 15 2.18 -2.39 -7.02
CA MET A 15 1.27 -1.56 -6.22
C MET A 15 0.25 -2.42 -5.46
N LEU A 16 -0.31 -3.44 -6.10
CA LEU A 16 -1.26 -4.37 -5.47
C LEU A 16 -0.62 -5.15 -4.32
N ILE A 17 0.60 -5.65 -4.50
CA ILE A 17 1.35 -6.35 -3.44
C ILE A 17 1.57 -5.44 -2.24
N VAL A 18 2.04 -4.21 -2.49
CA VAL A 18 2.26 -3.21 -1.42
C VAL A 18 0.96 -2.89 -0.69
N PHE A 19 -0.15 -2.77 -1.42
CA PHE A 19 -1.48 -2.54 -0.84
C PHE A 19 -1.90 -3.67 0.11
N ILE A 20 -1.74 -4.94 -0.29
CA ILE A 20 -2.08 -6.10 0.53
C ILE A 20 -1.22 -6.14 1.80
N ILE A 21 0.08 -5.87 1.68
CA ILE A 21 0.99 -5.82 2.84
C ILE A 21 0.55 -4.73 3.81
N ALA A 22 0.27 -3.52 3.31
CA ALA A 22 -0.15 -2.40 4.12
C ALA A 22 -1.48 -2.67 4.84
N MET A 23 -2.46 -3.27 4.14
CA MET A 23 -3.73 -3.72 4.75
C MET A 23 -3.50 -4.77 5.84
N THR A 24 -2.62 -5.74 5.61
CA THR A 24 -2.28 -6.77 6.59
C THR A 24 -1.71 -6.14 7.85
N LEU A 25 -0.79 -5.17 7.73
CA LEU A 25 -0.23 -4.43 8.87
C LEU A 25 -1.32 -3.76 9.70
N VAL A 26 -2.24 -3.03 9.06
CA VAL A 26 -3.35 -2.35 9.74
C VAL A 26 -4.24 -3.34 10.49
N ILE A 27 -4.62 -4.44 9.85
CA ILE A 27 -5.49 -5.47 10.46
C ILE A 27 -4.77 -6.17 11.62
N THR A 28 -3.49 -6.52 11.48
CA THR A 28 -2.72 -7.15 12.57
C THR A 28 -2.47 -6.21 13.74
N GLY A 29 -2.29 -4.91 13.47
CA GLY A 29 -2.18 -3.89 14.51
C GLY A 29 -3.44 -3.83 15.38
N GLN A 30 -4.63 -4.10 14.81
CA GLN A 30 -5.90 -4.10 15.56
C GLN A 30 -6.03 -5.25 16.55
N LYS A 31 -5.36 -6.38 16.31
CA LYS A 31 -5.33 -7.50 17.25
C LYS A 31 -4.45 -7.25 18.48
N SER A 32 -3.53 -6.30 18.41
CA SER A 32 -2.60 -5.99 19.50
C SER A 32 -3.03 -4.71 20.22
N ILE A 33 -3.67 -4.83 21.38
CA ILE A 33 -4.10 -3.67 22.17
C ILE A 33 -2.86 -3.11 22.90
N GLY A 34 -2.27 -2.04 22.35
CA GLY A 34 -1.13 -1.35 22.97
C GLY A 34 -0.36 -0.44 22.01
N PRO A 35 0.71 0.23 22.49
CA PRO A 35 1.53 1.15 21.70
C PRO A 35 2.14 0.50 20.45
N ALA A 36 2.45 -0.80 20.53
CA ALA A 36 2.97 -1.59 19.41
C ALA A 36 1.92 -1.86 18.32
N GLY A 37 0.66 -2.08 18.70
CA GLY A 37 -0.45 -2.21 17.72
C GLY A 37 -0.74 -0.88 17.02
N LEU A 38 -0.67 0.22 17.77
CA LEU A 38 -0.80 1.56 17.22
C LEU A 38 0.33 1.90 16.23
N SER A 39 1.59 1.63 16.57
CA SER A 39 2.71 1.92 15.67
C SER A 39 2.65 1.07 14.39
N THR A 40 2.26 -0.20 14.49
CA THR A 40 2.07 -1.07 13.33
C THR A 40 0.93 -0.60 12.42
N MET A 41 -0.19 -0.11 12.98
CA MET A 41 -1.23 0.55 12.19
C MET A 41 -0.71 1.79 11.48
N LEU A 42 0.03 2.67 12.18
CA LEU A 42 0.55 3.90 11.59
C LEU A 42 1.52 3.63 10.44
N ILE A 43 2.36 2.59 10.55
CA ILE A 43 3.22 2.15 9.45
C ILE A 43 2.38 1.66 8.25
N GLY A 44 1.36 0.84 8.49
CA GLY A 44 0.44 0.38 7.45
C GLY A 44 -0.29 1.54 6.76
N LEU A 45 -0.81 2.50 7.53
CA LEU A 45 -1.46 3.70 7.01
C LEU A 45 -0.48 4.59 6.23
N GLY A 46 0.75 4.77 6.73
CA GLY A 46 1.79 5.52 6.03
C GLY A 46 2.13 4.90 4.68
N LEU A 47 2.20 3.56 4.60
CA LEU A 47 2.37 2.83 3.35
C LEU A 47 1.19 3.06 2.39
N LEU A 48 -0.06 3.04 2.87
CA LEU A 48 -1.24 3.31 2.03
C LEU A 48 -1.24 4.74 1.48
N VAL A 49 -0.92 5.73 2.32
CA VAL A 49 -0.83 7.13 1.89
C VAL A 49 0.32 7.33 0.89
N GLY A 50 1.47 6.72 1.14
CA GLY A 50 2.61 6.74 0.21
C GLY A 50 2.29 6.09 -1.13
N LEU A 51 1.58 4.95 -1.11
CA LEU A 51 1.11 4.27 -2.31
C LEU A 51 0.12 5.14 -3.10
N LEU A 52 -0.83 5.78 -2.42
CA LEU A 52 -1.78 6.70 -3.03
C LEU A 52 -1.06 7.90 -3.64
N TRP A 53 -0.08 8.48 -2.96
CA TRP A 53 0.72 9.56 -3.49
C TRP A 53 1.50 9.15 -4.73
N PHE A 54 2.14 7.98 -4.71
CA PHE A 54 2.91 7.46 -5.85
C PHE A 54 2.00 7.18 -7.05
N TYR A 55 0.83 6.60 -6.81
CA TYR A 55 -0.20 6.43 -7.82
C TYR A 55 -0.63 7.78 -8.40
N ASN A 56 -1.00 8.74 -7.55
CA ASN A 56 -1.52 10.05 -7.96
C ASN A 56 -0.48 10.89 -8.72
N ARG A 57 0.82 10.70 -8.44
CA ARG A 57 1.91 11.34 -9.18
C ARG A 57 2.07 10.84 -10.62
N GLN A 58 1.52 9.67 -10.97
CA GLN A 58 1.50 9.17 -12.34
C GLN A 58 0.35 9.80 -13.17
N TYR A 59 -0.65 10.39 -12.51
CA TYR A 59 -1.80 11.03 -13.16
C TYR A 59 -1.67 12.56 -13.30
N LYS A 60 -0.64 13.16 -12.70
CA LYS A 60 -0.24 14.56 -12.89
C LYS A 60 0.93 14.64 -13.86
#